data_AF-A0A6N9BZS8-F1
#
_entry.id   AF-A0A6N9BZS8-F1
#
_cell.length_a   1.000
_cell.length_b   1.000
_cell.length_c   1.000
_cell.angle_alpha   90.00
_cell.angle_beta   90.00
_cell.angle_gamma   90.00
#
_symmetry.space_group_name_H-M   'P 1'
#
loop_
_entity.id
_entity.type
_entity.pdbx_description
1 polymer ?
#
loop_
_entity_poly.entity_id
_entity_poly.type
_entity_poly.pdbx_seq_one_letter_code
_entity_poly.pdbx_strand_id
1 'polypeptide(L)'
;ADTGQFLSGRNYVPVNWASGFDEDGRPIYLPDARYWEQPDGQAVVSPAGMGAHSWDALAFDPDKHVVFIPAQTMPTLQGAVGIGDGLTAELGVSFDGRYGSKGHPGWEAFGELVAWDPVLQTEVWRQRHALPMNGGALHTAGGLVFQGLAEGYLVAYDAATGDRLWSAPAGGTVRSAPSTVMADGKQYIVVASGNVATAAGGTGFSDYSSVPRARSRPRLLAFALDGSAPAPPWAEIPYFPAPLEPRPDTALASAGKDLFEAYGCMTCHGPEGVSAVAVLDLRMRPPASVEYLQTVLGGALAARGMPAMEMTDEGAEALRAYLVDRAWDAHEAQEAASGQ
;
A
#
# COMPACT_ATOMS: atom_id res chain seq x y z
N ALA A 1 -13.87 -28.41 10.74
CA ALA A 1 -14.64 -27.14 10.59
C ALA A 1 -15.89 -27.15 11.46
N ASP A 2 -16.57 -28.29 11.55
CA ASP A 2 -17.89 -28.50 12.16
C ASP A 2 -18.10 -27.94 13.57
N THR A 3 -17.04 -27.81 14.39
CA THR A 3 -17.14 -27.36 15.78
C THR A 3 -16.53 -25.98 16.06
N GLY A 4 -15.74 -25.43 15.12
CA GLY A 4 -14.93 -24.24 15.37
C GLY A 4 -13.84 -24.41 16.44
N GLN A 5 -13.55 -25.64 16.89
CA GLN A 5 -12.54 -25.92 17.90
C GLN A 5 -11.13 -25.52 17.41
N PHE A 6 -10.36 -24.86 18.27
CA PHE A 6 -8.95 -24.59 18.02
C PHE A 6 -8.15 -25.89 17.87
N LEU A 7 -7.41 -26.01 16.77
CA LEU A 7 -6.54 -27.17 16.52
C LEU A 7 -5.08 -26.84 16.81
N SER A 8 -4.60 -25.71 16.27
CA SER A 8 -3.20 -25.32 16.35
C SER A 8 -3.02 -23.88 15.89
N GLY A 9 -1.96 -23.20 16.35
CA GLY A 9 -1.59 -21.86 15.89
C GLY A 9 -0.09 -21.60 16.06
N ARG A 10 0.55 -21.11 14.99
CA ARG A 10 1.97 -20.72 15.00
C ARG A 10 2.16 -19.51 14.09
N ASN A 11 3.10 -18.65 14.44
CA ASN A 11 3.45 -17.50 13.64
C ASN A 11 4.20 -17.94 12.36
N TYR A 12 3.77 -17.43 11.20
CA TYR A 12 4.42 -17.63 9.89
C TYR A 12 5.29 -16.43 9.46
N VAL A 13 5.31 -15.38 10.29
CA VAL A 13 6.25 -14.24 10.26
C VAL A 13 6.70 -13.94 11.70
N PRO A 14 7.80 -13.20 11.90
CA PRO A 14 8.12 -12.66 13.24
C PRO A 14 6.98 -11.79 13.77
N VAL A 15 6.63 -11.97 15.06
CA VAL A 15 5.61 -11.18 15.75
C VAL A 15 6.15 -10.73 17.11
N ASN A 16 5.71 -9.58 17.63
CA ASN A 16 6.16 -9.06 18.93
C ASN A 16 5.03 -8.82 19.96
N TRP A 17 3.77 -9.06 19.59
CA TRP A 17 2.62 -8.84 20.48
C TRP A 17 2.18 -10.07 21.27
N ALA A 18 2.60 -11.27 20.84
CA ALA A 18 2.31 -12.52 21.53
C ALA A 18 3.45 -13.53 21.34
N SER A 19 3.67 -14.39 22.33
CA SER A 19 4.67 -15.46 22.26
C SER A 19 4.13 -16.78 21.68
N GLY A 20 2.82 -16.85 21.42
CA GLY A 20 2.13 -18.05 20.97
C GLY A 20 0.69 -18.09 21.47
N PHE A 21 0.14 -19.30 21.58
CA PHE A 21 -1.20 -19.58 22.08
C PHE A 21 -1.14 -20.52 23.29
N ASP A 22 -2.08 -20.36 24.23
CA ASP A 22 -2.28 -21.30 25.32
C ASP A 22 -3.05 -22.57 24.87
N GLU A 23 -3.34 -23.46 25.81
CA GLU A 23 -4.06 -24.73 25.54
C GLU A 23 -5.48 -24.54 25.02
N ASP A 24 -6.11 -23.39 25.29
CA ASP A 24 -7.44 -23.02 24.81
C ASP A 24 -7.40 -22.27 23.46
N GLY A 25 -6.21 -22.01 22.91
CA GLY A 25 -6.04 -21.22 21.70
C GLY A 25 -6.17 -19.72 21.92
N ARG A 26 -5.96 -19.22 23.14
CA ARG A 26 -5.86 -17.77 23.40
C ARG A 26 -4.42 -17.28 23.24
N PRO A 27 -4.20 -16.12 22.60
CA PRO A 27 -2.87 -15.55 22.50
C PRO A 27 -2.24 -15.26 23.87
N ILE A 28 -0.98 -15.63 24.04
CA ILE A 28 -0.17 -15.29 25.21
C ILE A 28 0.51 -13.94 24.92
N TYR A 29 -0.11 -12.87 25.39
CA TYR A 29 0.32 -11.50 25.11
C TYR A 29 1.68 -11.14 25.71
N LEU A 30 2.49 -10.43 24.93
CA LEU A 30 3.76 -9.85 25.36
C LEU A 30 3.57 -8.36 25.76
N PRO A 31 4.32 -7.85 26.74
CA PRO A 31 4.22 -6.46 27.18
C PRO A 31 4.80 -5.46 26.17
N ASP A 32 5.80 -5.87 25.38
CA ASP A 32 6.60 -4.96 24.54
C ASP A 32 5.79 -4.23 23.46
N ALA A 33 4.71 -4.83 22.96
CA ALA A 33 3.83 -4.21 21.96
C ALA A 33 2.68 -3.38 22.58
N ARG A 34 2.54 -3.38 23.91
CA ARG A 34 1.45 -2.69 24.62
C ARG A 34 1.85 -1.25 24.91
N TYR A 35 1.70 -0.36 23.93
CA TYR A 35 2.08 1.06 24.08
C TYR A 35 1.48 1.73 25.34
N TRP A 36 0.28 1.32 25.78
CA TRP A 36 -0.39 1.85 26.98
C TRP A 36 0.23 1.42 28.31
N GLU A 37 1.13 0.43 28.31
CA GLU A 37 1.92 0.00 29.48
C GLU A 37 3.36 0.55 29.43
N GLN A 38 3.77 1.17 28.32
CA GLN A 38 5.12 1.69 28.15
C GLN A 38 5.30 3.05 28.83
N PRO A 39 6.45 3.34 29.44
CA PRO A 39 6.69 4.60 30.17
C PRO A 39 6.52 5.87 29.33
N ASP A 40 6.85 5.81 28.04
CA ASP A 40 6.70 6.89 27.06
C ASP A 40 5.37 6.85 26.28
N GLY A 41 4.51 5.88 26.60
CA GLY A 41 3.22 5.67 25.95
C GLY A 41 3.31 5.20 24.51
N GLN A 42 4.47 4.66 24.07
CA GLN A 42 4.71 4.23 22.70
C GLN A 42 5.27 2.82 22.61
N ALA A 43 4.94 2.09 21.54
CA ALA A 43 5.53 0.79 21.24
C ALA A 43 5.63 0.56 19.74
N VAL A 44 6.67 -0.14 19.30
CA VAL A 44 6.70 -0.70 17.94
C VAL A 44 5.85 -1.96 17.92
N VAL A 45 4.95 -2.05 16.96
CA VAL A 45 4.04 -3.19 16.79
C VAL A 45 4.30 -3.84 15.45
N SER A 46 4.53 -5.16 15.45
CA SER A 46 4.69 -5.97 14.25
C SER A 46 4.10 -7.38 14.47
N PRO A 47 3.21 -7.85 13.60
CA PRO A 47 2.53 -7.12 12.53
C PRO A 47 1.61 -6.03 13.10
N ALA A 48 1.50 -4.91 12.38
CA ALA A 48 0.65 -3.79 12.75
C ALA A 48 -0.78 -3.93 12.20
N GLY A 49 -1.52 -2.81 12.12
CA GLY A 49 -2.92 -2.78 11.64
C GLY A 49 -3.14 -3.31 10.22
N MET A 50 -2.10 -3.35 9.37
CA MET A 50 -2.18 -3.97 8.04
C MET A 50 -2.11 -5.51 8.08
N GLY A 51 -1.70 -6.09 9.21
CA GLY A 51 -1.58 -7.54 9.43
C GLY A 51 -0.31 -8.16 8.84
N ALA A 52 0.01 -9.39 9.27
CA ALA A 52 1.03 -10.24 8.64
C ALA A 52 0.61 -10.71 7.24
N HIS A 53 -0.69 -10.72 7.00
CA HIS A 53 -1.39 -11.07 5.78
C HIS A 53 -2.70 -10.28 5.80
N SER A 54 -3.17 -9.83 4.64
CA SER A 54 -4.36 -8.98 4.52
C SER A 54 -5.41 -9.66 3.64
N TRP A 55 -6.06 -8.90 2.74
CA TRP A 55 -7.12 -9.40 1.86
C TRP A 55 -6.62 -10.20 0.65
N ASP A 56 -5.31 -10.21 0.39
CA ASP A 56 -4.72 -10.89 -0.76
C ASP A 56 -5.04 -12.38 -0.74
N ALA A 57 -5.41 -12.96 -1.88
CA ALA A 57 -5.81 -14.36 -1.87
C ALA A 57 -4.62 -15.28 -1.52
N LEU A 58 -4.87 -16.22 -0.61
CA LEU A 58 -4.02 -17.40 -0.41
C LEU A 58 -4.16 -18.36 -1.59
N ALA A 59 -3.17 -19.23 -1.77
CA ALA A 59 -3.28 -20.40 -2.62
C ALA A 59 -2.98 -21.68 -1.84
N PHE A 60 -3.47 -22.83 -2.31
CA PHE A 60 -3.27 -24.12 -1.66
C PHE A 60 -2.90 -25.20 -2.67
N ASP A 61 -1.85 -25.96 -2.37
CA ASP A 61 -1.50 -27.21 -3.04
C ASP A 61 -2.14 -28.37 -2.26
N PRO A 62 -3.23 -28.98 -2.77
CA PRO A 62 -3.90 -30.08 -2.09
C PRO A 62 -3.12 -31.39 -2.11
N ASP A 63 -2.19 -31.58 -3.04
CA ASP A 63 -1.42 -32.83 -3.15
C ASP A 63 -0.27 -32.85 -2.14
N LYS A 64 0.33 -31.68 -1.88
CA LYS A 64 1.41 -31.52 -0.90
C LYS A 64 0.95 -30.97 0.45
N HIS A 65 -0.32 -30.60 0.57
CA HIS A 65 -0.90 -29.91 1.72
C HIS A 65 -0.15 -28.61 2.10
N VAL A 66 0.23 -27.80 1.12
CA VAL A 66 0.99 -26.55 1.35
C VAL A 66 0.11 -25.34 1.07
N VAL A 67 0.08 -24.38 1.99
CA VAL A 67 -0.56 -23.07 1.79
C VAL A 67 0.49 -22.06 1.37
N PHE A 68 0.22 -21.29 0.31
CA PHE A 68 1.05 -20.17 -0.11
C PHE A 68 0.43 -18.86 0.39
N ILE A 69 1.17 -18.17 1.26
CA ILE A 69 0.73 -16.99 1.99
C ILE A 69 1.49 -15.77 1.47
N PRO A 70 0.83 -14.82 0.79
CA PRO A 70 1.35 -13.47 0.60
C PRO A 70 1.44 -12.80 1.98
N ALA A 71 2.65 -12.83 2.55
CA ALA A 71 2.95 -12.28 3.85
C ALA A 71 3.58 -10.89 3.70
N GLN A 72 3.37 -10.05 4.69
CA GLN A 72 3.91 -8.70 4.74
C GLN A 72 4.38 -8.40 6.17
N THR A 73 5.55 -7.79 6.27
CA THR A 73 6.07 -7.23 7.52
C THR A 73 6.08 -5.73 7.38
N MET A 74 5.28 -5.06 8.21
CA MET A 74 5.11 -3.61 8.21
C MET A 74 5.06 -3.13 9.67
N PRO A 75 6.23 -2.92 10.30
CA PRO A 75 6.27 -2.44 11.68
C PRO A 75 5.78 -0.99 11.74
N THR A 76 4.98 -0.68 12.75
CA THR A 76 4.49 0.68 13.02
C THR A 76 4.82 1.07 14.44
N LEU A 77 5.22 2.33 14.64
CA LEU A 77 5.22 2.92 15.99
C LEU A 77 3.79 3.30 16.34
N GLN A 78 3.29 2.89 17.51
CA GLN A 78 1.94 3.18 17.99
C GLN A 78 1.98 3.85 19.37
N GLY A 79 0.98 4.70 19.65
CA GLY A 79 0.81 5.36 20.94
C GLY A 79 -0.61 5.88 21.14
N ALA A 80 -0.88 6.45 22.32
CA ALA A 80 -2.16 7.12 22.57
C ALA A 80 -2.28 8.43 21.74
N VAL A 81 -3.52 8.85 21.46
CA VAL A 81 -3.79 10.10 20.72
C VAL A 81 -3.13 11.28 21.43
N GLY A 82 -2.45 12.13 20.66
CA GLY A 82 -1.74 13.31 21.17
C GLY A 82 -0.33 13.02 21.69
N ILE A 83 0.15 11.77 21.58
CA ILE A 83 1.55 11.42 21.82
C ILE A 83 2.32 11.48 20.50
N GLY A 84 3.39 12.27 20.44
CA GLY A 84 4.33 12.36 19.31
C GLY A 84 3.88 13.30 18.19
N ASP A 85 4.80 14.15 17.71
CA ASP A 85 4.56 15.05 16.58
C ASP A 85 4.58 14.26 15.25
N GLY A 86 3.64 14.57 14.35
CA GLY A 86 3.61 14.01 12.99
C GLY A 86 3.07 12.57 12.88
N LEU A 87 2.38 12.07 13.90
CA LEU A 87 1.68 10.77 13.85
C LEU A 87 0.24 10.93 13.34
N THR A 88 -0.21 9.98 12.53
CA THR A 88 -1.62 9.90 12.12
C THR A 88 -2.44 9.36 13.30
N ALA A 89 -3.54 10.02 13.65
CA ALA A 89 -4.48 9.53 14.66
C ALA A 89 -5.72 8.94 14.01
N GLU A 90 -5.97 7.65 14.22
CA GLU A 90 -7.16 6.96 13.72
C GLU A 90 -7.71 6.01 14.80
N LEU A 91 -9.04 5.90 14.92
CA LEU A 91 -9.72 5.00 15.87
C LEU A 91 -9.23 5.09 17.34
N GLY A 92 -8.68 6.23 17.76
CA GLY A 92 -8.16 6.43 19.12
C GLY A 92 -6.72 5.98 19.33
N VAL A 93 -5.95 5.75 18.26
CA VAL A 93 -4.53 5.39 18.29
C VAL A 93 -3.73 6.32 17.38
N SER A 94 -2.61 6.85 17.88
CA SER A 94 -1.60 7.54 17.06
C SER A 94 -0.63 6.50 16.48
N PHE A 95 -0.28 6.59 15.20
CA PHE A 95 0.70 5.69 14.59
C PHE A 95 1.59 6.33 13.51
N ASP A 96 2.83 5.85 13.43
CA ASP A 96 3.73 6.05 12.26
C ASP A 96 3.64 4.83 11.36
N GLY A 97 2.81 4.94 10.33
CA GLY A 97 2.64 3.91 9.32
C GLY A 97 3.90 3.65 8.50
N ARG A 98 4.84 4.60 8.44
CA ARG A 98 6.06 4.56 7.62
C ARG A 98 7.31 4.19 8.40
N TYR A 99 7.15 3.77 9.65
CA TYR A 99 8.27 3.47 10.56
C TYR A 99 9.27 2.49 9.92
N GLY A 100 8.79 1.42 9.30
CA GLY A 100 9.62 0.42 8.61
C GLY A 100 10.25 0.85 7.27
N SER A 101 9.87 2.00 6.70
CA SER A 101 10.48 2.52 5.45
C SER A 101 11.63 3.51 5.69
N LYS A 102 11.82 3.96 6.93
CA LYS A 102 12.81 5.02 7.26
C LYS A 102 14.23 4.48 7.48
N GLY A 103 14.52 3.25 7.05
CA GLY A 103 15.83 2.62 7.21
C GLY A 103 16.21 2.41 8.69
N HIS A 104 15.24 2.18 9.57
CA HIS A 104 15.49 2.01 11.00
C HIS A 104 16.32 0.73 11.23
N PRO A 105 17.42 0.80 12.00
CA PRO A 105 18.19 -0.39 12.34
C PRO A 105 17.30 -1.35 13.15
N GLY A 106 16.97 -2.49 12.58
CA GLY A 106 16.13 -3.54 13.20
C GLY A 106 14.65 -3.56 12.82
N TRP A 107 14.14 -2.54 12.12
CA TRP A 107 12.73 -2.48 11.70
C TRP A 107 12.63 -2.10 10.22
N GLU A 108 12.50 -3.12 9.38
CA GLU A 108 12.37 -2.98 7.93
C GLU A 108 10.99 -3.48 7.50
N ALA A 109 10.37 -2.77 6.56
CA ALA A 109 9.16 -3.23 5.90
C ALA A 109 9.51 -4.00 4.61
N PHE A 110 8.90 -5.17 4.43
CA PHE A 110 9.18 -6.07 3.32
C PHE A 110 8.04 -7.06 3.10
N GLY A 111 8.01 -7.68 1.92
CA GLY A 111 6.98 -8.64 1.55
C GLY A 111 7.57 -10.01 1.32
N GLU A 112 6.76 -11.05 1.50
CA GLU A 112 7.20 -12.42 1.35
C GLU A 112 6.11 -13.29 0.75
N LEU A 113 6.50 -14.32 0.00
CA LEU A 113 5.63 -15.44 -0.31
C LEU A 113 6.11 -16.62 0.53
N VAL A 114 5.31 -17.00 1.52
CA VAL A 114 5.63 -18.09 2.45
C VAL A 114 4.86 -19.33 2.03
N ALA A 115 5.58 -20.42 1.75
CA ALA A 115 4.98 -21.75 1.64
C ALA A 115 4.96 -22.39 3.03
N TRP A 116 3.78 -22.69 3.52
CA TRP A 116 3.53 -23.13 4.89
C TRP A 116 2.83 -24.48 4.89
N ASP A 117 3.37 -25.43 5.66
CA ASP A 117 2.68 -26.67 5.99
C ASP A 117 1.76 -26.42 7.20
N PRO A 118 0.44 -26.42 7.03
CA PRO A 118 -0.51 -26.14 8.11
C PRO A 118 -0.66 -27.31 9.10
N VAL A 119 -0.22 -28.52 8.74
CA VAL A 119 -0.28 -29.71 9.60
C VAL A 119 0.94 -29.74 10.51
N LEU A 120 2.14 -29.58 9.94
CA LEU A 120 3.39 -29.54 10.70
C LEU A 120 3.64 -28.19 11.37
N GLN A 121 2.93 -27.15 10.94
CA GLN A 121 3.14 -25.77 11.35
C GLN A 121 4.59 -25.34 11.15
N THR A 122 5.09 -25.58 9.94
CA THR A 122 6.47 -25.26 9.56
C THR A 122 6.51 -24.63 8.19
N GLU A 123 7.50 -23.76 8.01
CA GLU A 123 7.85 -23.23 6.70
C GLU A 123 8.46 -24.32 5.82
N VAL A 124 7.99 -24.42 4.59
CA VAL A 124 8.60 -25.24 3.53
C VAL A 124 9.68 -24.43 2.83
N TRP A 125 9.33 -23.22 2.40
CA TRP A 125 10.24 -22.24 1.80
C TRP A 125 9.64 -20.83 1.92
N ARG A 126 10.47 -19.81 1.68
CA ARG A 126 10.05 -18.42 1.54
C ARG A 126 10.75 -17.71 0.39
N GLN A 127 10.05 -16.77 -0.23
CA GLN A 127 10.61 -15.81 -1.17
C GLN A 127 10.43 -14.39 -0.65
N ARG A 128 11.52 -13.61 -0.67
CA ARG A 128 11.57 -12.24 -0.17
C ARG A 128 11.36 -11.25 -1.31
N HIS A 129 10.53 -10.24 -1.06
CA HIS A 129 10.24 -9.12 -1.95
C HIS A 129 10.60 -7.81 -1.28
N ALA A 130 11.07 -6.84 -2.07
CA ALA A 130 11.51 -5.55 -1.54
C ALA A 130 10.37 -4.75 -0.90
N LEU A 131 9.18 -4.80 -1.50
CA LEU A 131 8.00 -4.09 -1.01
C LEU A 131 7.05 -5.04 -0.27
N PRO A 132 6.39 -4.59 0.82
CA PRO A 132 5.52 -5.44 1.64
C PRO A 132 4.21 -5.85 0.96
N MET A 133 3.55 -4.95 0.23
CA MET A 133 2.17 -5.17 -0.19
C MET A 133 2.07 -5.80 -1.59
N ASN A 134 2.49 -7.07 -1.73
CA ASN A 134 2.41 -7.85 -2.98
C ASN A 134 1.06 -8.56 -3.16
N GLY A 135 0.69 -8.91 -4.38
CA GLY A 135 -0.63 -9.48 -4.65
C GLY A 135 -0.85 -10.90 -4.15
N GLY A 136 -2.10 -11.33 -4.34
CA GLY A 136 -2.54 -12.70 -4.07
C GLY A 136 -1.79 -13.75 -4.89
N ALA A 137 -1.87 -15.00 -4.42
CA ALA A 137 -1.24 -16.14 -5.06
C ALA A 137 -2.26 -16.99 -5.85
N LEU A 138 -1.77 -17.68 -6.89
CA LEU A 138 -2.50 -18.69 -7.64
C LEU A 138 -1.64 -19.95 -7.75
N HIS A 139 -2.10 -21.07 -7.19
CA HIS A 139 -1.49 -22.38 -7.39
C HIS A 139 -2.14 -23.10 -8.59
N THR A 140 -1.36 -23.89 -9.32
CA THR A 140 -1.84 -24.73 -10.42
C THR A 140 -1.30 -26.15 -10.33
N ALA A 141 -2.05 -27.13 -10.84
CA ALA A 141 -1.64 -28.54 -10.86
C ALA A 141 -0.34 -28.81 -11.67
N GLY A 142 0.14 -27.84 -12.45
CA GLY A 142 1.45 -27.90 -13.09
C GLY A 142 2.64 -27.71 -12.14
N GLY A 143 2.40 -27.59 -10.83
CA GLY A 143 3.45 -27.36 -9.84
C GLY A 143 3.96 -25.92 -9.81
N LEU A 144 3.10 -24.96 -10.20
CA LEU A 144 3.45 -23.55 -10.25
C LEU A 144 2.61 -22.72 -9.29
N VAL A 145 3.24 -21.71 -8.69
CA VAL A 145 2.57 -20.63 -7.95
C VAL A 145 2.83 -19.31 -8.63
N PHE A 146 1.77 -18.62 -9.06
CA PHE A 146 1.86 -17.28 -9.62
C PHE A 146 1.58 -16.23 -8.55
N GLN A 147 2.35 -15.15 -8.54
CA GLN A 147 2.11 -13.99 -7.67
C GLN A 147 2.36 -12.69 -8.43
N GLY A 148 1.46 -11.73 -8.21
CA GLY A 148 1.69 -10.34 -8.59
C GLY A 148 2.58 -9.60 -7.60
N LEU A 149 3.50 -8.77 -8.06
CA LEU A 149 4.39 -7.99 -7.20
C LEU A 149 4.05 -6.49 -7.22
N ALA A 150 4.33 -5.84 -6.10
CA ALA A 150 4.19 -4.39 -5.94
C ALA A 150 5.08 -3.59 -6.92
N GLU A 151 6.17 -4.19 -7.37
CA GLU A 151 7.08 -3.61 -8.37
C GLU A 151 6.53 -3.67 -9.81
N GLY A 152 5.37 -4.32 -9.98
CA GLY A 152 4.66 -4.41 -11.25
C GLY A 152 5.13 -5.53 -12.16
N TYR A 153 5.37 -6.70 -11.58
CA TYR A 153 5.66 -7.94 -12.29
C TYR A 153 4.64 -9.01 -11.92
N LEU A 154 4.37 -9.91 -12.86
CA LEU A 154 3.81 -11.22 -12.56
C LEU A 154 4.97 -12.22 -12.52
N VAL A 155 5.05 -13.02 -11.48
CA VAL A 155 6.12 -14.00 -11.27
C VAL A 155 5.52 -15.38 -11.10
N ALA A 156 6.19 -16.40 -11.62
CA ALA A 156 5.88 -17.81 -11.39
C ALA A 156 7.02 -18.48 -10.63
N TYR A 157 6.66 -19.20 -9.57
CA TYR A 157 7.55 -19.96 -8.72
C TYR A 157 7.28 -21.45 -8.87
N ASP A 158 8.31 -22.27 -8.71
CA ASP A 158 8.15 -23.70 -8.45
C ASP A 158 7.43 -23.87 -7.11
N ALA A 159 6.33 -24.62 -7.09
CA ALA A 159 5.50 -24.78 -5.90
C ALA A 159 6.23 -25.56 -4.78
N ALA A 160 7.16 -26.44 -5.12
CA ALA A 160 7.86 -27.30 -4.17
C ALA A 160 9.11 -26.63 -3.59
N THR A 161 9.87 -25.88 -4.40
CA THR A 161 11.16 -25.28 -3.97
C THR A 161 11.07 -23.78 -3.73
N GLY A 162 10.07 -23.10 -4.30
CA GLY A 162 9.97 -21.64 -4.30
C GLY A 162 10.87 -20.98 -5.34
N ASP A 163 11.58 -21.73 -6.18
CA ASP A 163 12.48 -21.14 -7.19
C ASP A 163 11.70 -20.28 -8.19
N ARG A 164 12.21 -19.08 -8.48
CA ARG A 164 11.64 -18.22 -9.51
C ARG A 164 11.94 -18.80 -10.89
N LEU A 165 10.92 -19.35 -11.54
CA LEU A 165 11.03 -19.97 -12.86
C LEU A 165 10.78 -18.99 -14.01
N TRP A 166 9.93 -18.00 -13.78
CA TRP A 166 9.54 -17.04 -14.82
C TRP A 166 9.06 -15.71 -14.22
N SER A 167 9.20 -14.65 -14.99
CA SER A 167 8.55 -13.37 -14.70
C SER A 167 8.33 -12.54 -15.96
N ALA A 168 7.29 -11.71 -15.95
CA ALA A 168 7.08 -10.70 -16.98
C ALA A 168 6.64 -9.36 -16.39
N PRO A 169 6.99 -8.24 -17.04
CA PRO A 169 6.49 -6.93 -16.67
C PRO A 169 4.97 -6.86 -16.83
N ALA A 170 4.29 -6.39 -15.80
CA ALA A 170 2.86 -6.09 -15.82
C ALA A 170 2.59 -4.60 -16.09
N GLY A 171 3.63 -3.76 -16.15
CA GLY A 171 3.52 -2.33 -16.48
C GLY A 171 2.78 -1.52 -15.41
N GLY A 172 2.52 -2.11 -14.26
CA GLY A 172 1.73 -1.56 -13.17
C GLY A 172 1.73 -2.54 -12.01
N THR A 173 1.49 -2.05 -10.79
CA THR A 173 1.46 -2.89 -9.58
C THR A 173 0.42 -4.01 -9.73
N VAL A 174 0.69 -5.17 -9.13
CA VAL A 174 -0.22 -6.33 -9.22
C VAL A 174 -0.58 -6.78 -7.82
N ARG A 175 -1.67 -6.25 -7.27
CA ARG A 175 -2.19 -6.59 -5.94
C ARG A 175 -3.29 -7.67 -5.98
N SER A 176 -4.01 -7.76 -7.09
CA SER A 176 -5.01 -8.83 -7.27
C SER A 176 -4.36 -10.22 -7.35
N ALA A 177 -5.11 -11.25 -6.97
CA ALA A 177 -4.70 -12.62 -7.22
C ALA A 177 -4.82 -12.93 -8.73
N PRO A 178 -3.82 -13.58 -9.36
CA PRO A 178 -3.97 -14.11 -10.70
C PRO A 178 -5.10 -15.15 -10.76
N SER A 179 -5.72 -15.30 -11.92
CA SER A 179 -6.66 -16.37 -12.23
C SER A 179 -6.19 -17.14 -13.45
N THR A 180 -6.66 -18.37 -13.64
CA THR A 180 -6.40 -19.13 -14.87
C THR A 180 -7.69 -19.55 -15.56
N VAL A 181 -7.70 -19.49 -16.89
CA VAL A 181 -8.85 -19.87 -17.72
C VAL A 181 -8.38 -20.63 -18.96
N MET A 182 -9.25 -21.50 -19.48
CA MET A 182 -9.07 -22.13 -20.78
C MET A 182 -9.94 -21.41 -21.81
N ALA A 183 -9.36 -21.04 -22.94
CA ALA A 183 -10.08 -20.50 -24.10
C ALA A 183 -9.48 -21.09 -25.38
N ASP A 184 -10.34 -21.63 -26.26
CA ASP A 184 -9.94 -22.22 -27.55
C ASP A 184 -8.79 -23.24 -27.45
N GLY A 185 -8.81 -24.06 -26.39
CA GLY A 185 -7.78 -25.08 -26.15
C GLY A 185 -6.46 -24.55 -25.58
N LYS A 186 -6.34 -23.25 -25.32
CA LYS A 186 -5.16 -22.61 -24.73
C LYS A 186 -5.43 -22.14 -23.30
N GLN A 187 -4.45 -22.38 -22.41
CA GLN A 187 -4.50 -21.90 -21.04
C GLN A 187 -3.95 -20.48 -20.95
N TYR A 188 -4.64 -19.63 -20.20
CA TYR A 188 -4.23 -18.26 -19.91
C TYR A 188 -4.09 -18.06 -18.40
N ILE A 189 -3.12 -17.26 -17.99
CA ILE A 189 -3.04 -16.63 -16.68
C ILE A 189 -3.48 -15.18 -16.84
N VAL A 190 -4.54 -14.79 -16.14
CA VAL A 190 -5.18 -13.48 -16.26
C VAL A 190 -5.00 -12.72 -14.95
N VAL A 191 -4.61 -11.46 -15.02
CA VAL A 191 -4.38 -10.64 -13.83
C VAL A 191 -4.69 -9.17 -14.08
N ALA A 192 -5.25 -8.49 -13.08
CA ALA A 192 -5.40 -7.05 -13.10
C ALA A 192 -4.09 -6.39 -12.65
N SER A 193 -3.64 -5.42 -13.44
CA SER A 193 -2.42 -4.65 -13.23
C SER A 193 -2.72 -3.17 -13.22
N GLY A 194 -1.95 -2.40 -12.45
CA GLY A 194 -2.20 -1.00 -12.20
C GLY A 194 -3.22 -0.81 -11.09
N ASN A 195 -3.29 0.43 -10.59
CA ASN A 195 -3.97 0.87 -9.36
C ASN A 195 -3.09 0.87 -8.10
N VAL A 196 -2.94 2.03 -7.48
CA VAL A 196 -2.51 2.20 -6.09
C VAL A 196 -3.66 2.97 -5.45
N ALA A 197 -4.43 2.30 -4.58
CA ALA A 197 -5.82 2.58 -4.19
C ALA A 197 -6.25 4.05 -3.96
N THR A 198 -7.57 4.31 -4.09
CA THR A 198 -8.26 5.61 -3.93
C THR A 198 -8.58 6.06 -2.49
N ALA A 199 -8.12 5.35 -1.44
CA ALA A 199 -8.48 5.64 -0.04
C ALA A 199 -7.27 6.08 0.79
N ALA A 200 -7.49 6.71 1.96
CA ALA A 200 -6.45 7.31 2.82
C ALA A 200 -5.31 6.33 3.12
N GLY A 201 -5.68 5.08 3.39
CA GLY A 201 -4.72 4.01 3.63
C GLY A 201 -3.85 3.71 2.40
N GLY A 202 -4.39 3.83 1.19
CA GLY A 202 -3.65 3.55 -0.05
C GLY A 202 -2.59 4.58 -0.41
N THR A 203 -2.83 5.87 -0.17
CA THR A 203 -1.89 6.95 -0.50
C THR A 203 -0.73 7.03 0.50
N GLY A 204 -1.02 6.89 1.80
CA GLY A 204 -0.02 6.83 2.86
C GLY A 204 0.95 5.65 2.72
N PHE A 205 0.47 4.52 2.21
CA PHE A 205 1.23 3.29 1.95
C PHE A 205 1.58 3.09 0.45
N SER A 206 1.54 4.15 -0.36
CA SER A 206 1.84 4.03 -1.80
C SER A 206 3.27 3.55 -2.06
N ASP A 207 4.22 3.91 -1.21
CA ASP A 207 5.62 3.43 -1.27
C ASP A 207 5.77 1.97 -0.83
N TYR A 208 4.79 1.42 -0.11
CA TYR A 208 4.74 0.01 0.28
C TYR A 208 4.01 -0.88 -0.72
N SER A 209 3.17 -0.28 -1.56
CA SER A 209 2.30 -0.98 -2.51
C SER A 209 2.68 -0.75 -3.97
N SER A 210 3.64 0.14 -4.23
CA SER A 210 4.12 0.41 -5.58
C SER A 210 5.46 1.14 -5.61
N VAL A 211 6.27 0.83 -6.63
CA VAL A 211 7.32 1.75 -7.09
C VAL A 211 6.72 2.80 -8.02
N PRO A 212 7.29 4.02 -8.13
CA PRO A 212 6.75 5.10 -8.97
C PRO A 212 6.43 4.69 -10.40
N ARG A 213 7.33 3.93 -11.06
CA ARG A 213 7.12 3.43 -12.43
C ARG A 213 5.96 2.43 -12.57
N ALA A 214 5.53 1.80 -11.47
CA ALA A 214 4.43 0.83 -11.44
C ALA A 214 3.08 1.48 -11.09
N ARG A 215 3.04 2.81 -10.90
CA ARG A 215 1.83 3.60 -10.66
C ARG A 215 1.14 3.89 -11.99
N SER A 216 0.65 2.86 -12.67
CA SER A 216 0.03 3.01 -13.99
C SER A 216 -1.49 2.85 -13.93
N ARG A 217 -2.16 3.27 -15.00
CA ARG A 217 -3.62 3.10 -15.14
C ARG A 217 -4.00 1.61 -15.11
N PRO A 218 -5.13 1.27 -14.44
CA PRO A 218 -5.63 -0.10 -14.36
C PRO A 218 -5.83 -0.73 -15.75
N ARG A 219 -5.49 -2.01 -15.87
CA ARG A 219 -5.68 -2.83 -17.07
C ARG A 219 -5.80 -4.32 -16.70
N LEU A 220 -6.33 -5.11 -17.63
CA LEU A 220 -6.34 -6.56 -17.54
C LEU A 220 -5.27 -7.13 -18.48
N LEU A 221 -4.45 -8.05 -17.98
CA LEU A 221 -3.41 -8.73 -18.75
C LEU A 221 -3.72 -10.23 -18.83
N ALA A 222 -3.38 -10.84 -19.95
CA ALA A 222 -3.46 -12.28 -20.15
C ALA A 222 -2.12 -12.81 -20.68
N PHE A 223 -1.56 -13.78 -19.98
CA PHE A 223 -0.31 -14.45 -20.32
C PHE A 223 -0.59 -15.88 -20.76
N ALA A 224 0.09 -16.35 -21.79
CA ALA A 224 -0.01 -17.73 -22.25
C ALA A 224 1.31 -18.14 -22.92
N LEU A 225 1.53 -19.45 -23.05
CA LEU A 225 2.68 -19.99 -23.78
C LEU A 225 2.74 -19.41 -25.20
N ASP A 226 3.96 -19.10 -25.66
CA ASP A 226 4.25 -18.52 -26.98
C ASP A 226 3.53 -17.19 -27.27
N GLY A 227 3.08 -16.47 -26.23
CA GLY A 227 2.53 -15.14 -26.38
C GLY A 227 3.59 -14.13 -26.82
N SER A 228 3.28 -13.33 -27.85
CA SER A 228 4.21 -12.35 -28.43
C SER A 228 3.71 -10.90 -28.34
N ALA A 229 2.66 -10.65 -27.54
CA ALA A 229 2.17 -9.30 -27.29
C ALA A 229 3.28 -8.45 -26.64
N PRO A 230 3.41 -7.16 -27.01
CA PRO A 230 4.40 -6.27 -26.43
C PRO A 230 4.16 -6.10 -24.92
N ALA A 231 5.23 -5.85 -24.18
CA ALA A 231 5.14 -5.54 -22.76
C ALA A 231 4.26 -4.29 -22.54
N PRO A 232 3.39 -4.30 -21.52
CA PRO A 232 2.55 -3.14 -21.20
C PRO A 232 3.42 -1.93 -20.82
N PRO A 233 3.03 -0.70 -21.21
CA PRO A 233 3.74 0.50 -20.81
C PRO A 233 3.65 0.71 -19.30
N TRP A 234 4.77 1.17 -18.72
CA TRP A 234 4.88 1.64 -17.34
C TRP A 234 4.19 3.00 -17.15
N ALA A 235 4.13 3.46 -15.90
CA ALA A 235 3.69 4.81 -15.58
C ALA A 235 4.59 5.86 -16.21
N GLU A 236 3.98 6.96 -16.68
CA GLU A 236 4.74 8.17 -16.99
C GLU A 236 5.24 8.79 -15.68
N ILE A 237 6.48 9.27 -15.68
CA ILE A 237 7.04 10.00 -14.55
C ILE A 237 6.28 11.34 -14.47
N PRO A 238 5.65 11.67 -13.32
CA PRO A 238 4.97 12.95 -13.16
C PRO A 238 5.94 14.12 -13.39
N TYR A 239 5.47 15.12 -14.14
CA TYR A 239 6.19 16.37 -14.33
C TYR A 239 5.54 17.47 -13.51
N PHE A 240 6.36 18.17 -12.72
CA PHE A 240 5.96 19.28 -11.85
C PHE A 240 6.49 20.60 -12.44
N PRO A 241 5.67 21.35 -13.19
CA PRO A 241 6.07 22.66 -13.69
C PRO A 241 6.20 23.66 -12.53
N ALA A 242 6.99 24.70 -12.74
CA ALA A 242 6.99 25.85 -11.84
C ALA A 242 5.55 26.41 -11.75
N PRO A 243 5.01 26.61 -10.53
CA PRO A 243 3.72 27.27 -10.36
C PRO A 243 3.70 28.66 -10.99
N LEU A 244 2.55 29.06 -11.54
CA LEU A 244 2.36 30.39 -12.11
C LEU A 244 2.37 31.51 -11.05
N GLU A 245 1.99 31.14 -9.82
CA GLU A 245 1.90 32.04 -8.68
C GLU A 245 3.20 32.01 -7.87
N PRO A 246 3.60 33.12 -7.25
CA PRO A 246 4.73 33.11 -6.33
C PRO A 246 4.46 32.18 -5.15
N ARG A 247 5.54 31.71 -4.51
CA ARG A 247 5.44 30.94 -3.27
C ARG A 247 4.70 31.78 -2.22
N PRO A 248 3.64 31.24 -1.58
CA PRO A 248 2.78 32.01 -0.70
C PRO A 248 3.42 32.28 0.67
N ASP A 249 2.75 33.10 1.47
CA ASP A 249 3.12 33.29 2.88
C ASP A 249 3.03 31.98 3.67
N THR A 250 4.05 31.73 4.49
CA THR A 250 4.18 30.48 5.25
C THR A 250 3.08 30.27 6.29
N ALA A 251 2.59 31.34 6.92
CA ALA A 251 1.51 31.22 7.92
C ALA A 251 0.18 30.90 7.23
N LEU A 252 -0.07 31.51 6.06
CA LEU A 252 -1.25 31.21 5.25
C LEU A 252 -1.23 29.76 4.72
N ALA A 253 -0.09 29.29 4.21
CA ALA A 253 0.08 27.90 3.78
C ALA A 253 -0.09 26.91 4.95
N SER A 254 0.39 27.25 6.14
CA SER A 254 0.18 26.43 7.34
C SER A 254 -1.29 26.31 7.73
N ALA A 255 -2.04 27.42 7.71
CA ALA A 255 -3.48 27.38 7.96
C ALA A 255 -4.22 26.52 6.90
N GLY A 256 -3.77 26.56 5.64
CA GLY A 256 -4.30 25.71 4.58
C GLY A 256 -4.00 24.22 4.77
N LYS A 257 -2.83 23.87 5.33
CA LYS A 257 -2.48 22.49 5.71
C LYS A 257 -3.47 21.95 6.73
N ASP A 258 -3.76 22.73 7.77
CA ASP A 258 -4.68 22.32 8.83
C ASP A 258 -6.08 22.06 8.28
N LEU A 259 -6.53 22.89 7.32
CA LEU A 259 -7.80 22.67 6.61
C LEU A 259 -7.75 21.41 5.72
N PHE A 260 -6.67 21.18 4.98
CA PHE A 260 -6.51 19.99 4.14
C PHE A 260 -6.63 18.69 4.96
N GLU A 261 -6.08 18.68 6.17
CA GLU A 261 -6.17 17.56 7.12
C GLU A 261 -7.57 17.48 7.76
N ALA A 262 -8.10 18.60 8.25
CA ALA A 262 -9.39 18.65 8.94
C ALA A 262 -10.57 18.24 8.04
N TYR A 263 -10.54 18.61 6.76
CA TYR A 263 -11.56 18.22 5.76
C TYR A 263 -11.30 16.82 5.17
N GLY A 264 -10.27 16.11 5.64
CA GLY A 264 -9.95 14.76 5.20
C GLY A 264 -9.47 14.67 3.75
N CYS A 265 -9.01 15.77 3.15
CA CYS A 265 -8.57 15.81 1.75
C CYS A 265 -7.44 14.80 1.48
N MET A 266 -6.57 14.59 2.47
CA MET A 266 -5.49 13.59 2.42
C MET A 266 -5.99 12.16 2.24
N THR A 267 -7.26 11.87 2.56
CA THR A 267 -7.86 10.55 2.37
C THR A 267 -7.92 10.18 0.90
N CYS A 268 -8.28 11.13 0.05
CA CYS A 268 -8.32 10.87 -1.38
C CYS A 268 -7.00 11.30 -2.02
N HIS A 269 -6.56 12.54 -1.76
CA HIS A 269 -5.44 13.18 -2.45
C HIS A 269 -4.07 12.85 -1.86
N GLY A 270 -4.03 12.07 -0.78
CA GLY A 270 -2.83 11.65 -0.09
C GLY A 270 -2.23 12.70 0.84
N PRO A 271 -1.33 12.28 1.75
CA PRO A 271 -0.57 13.19 2.59
C PRO A 271 0.13 14.23 1.70
N GLU A 272 0.05 15.51 2.08
CA GLU A 272 0.67 16.62 1.33
C GLU A 272 0.19 16.79 -0.13
N GLY A 273 -0.94 16.19 -0.50
CA GLY A 273 -1.44 16.20 -1.88
C GLY A 273 -0.70 15.24 -2.82
N VAL A 274 0.15 14.35 -2.28
CA VAL A 274 0.87 13.32 -3.01
C VAL A 274 -0.05 12.13 -3.32
N SER A 275 -0.44 11.99 -4.59
CA SER A 275 -1.32 10.90 -5.03
C SER A 275 -0.62 9.93 -5.98
N ALA A 276 -0.97 8.65 -5.88
CA ALA A 276 -0.33 7.54 -6.56
C ALA A 276 -1.10 6.98 -7.78
N VAL A 277 -2.06 7.75 -8.35
CA VAL A 277 -2.71 7.63 -9.70
C VAL A 277 -4.23 7.63 -9.65
N ALA A 278 -4.84 7.09 -8.58
CA ALA A 278 -6.28 6.85 -8.57
C ALA A 278 -7.11 8.16 -8.45
N VAL A 279 -6.52 9.19 -7.85
CA VAL A 279 -6.96 10.60 -7.97
C VAL A 279 -5.79 11.49 -8.40
N LEU A 280 -6.09 12.69 -8.89
CA LEU A 280 -5.08 13.65 -9.32
C LEU A 280 -4.12 14.00 -8.16
N ASP A 281 -2.81 13.94 -8.41
CA ASP A 281 -1.79 14.57 -7.55
C ASP A 281 -1.94 16.08 -7.66
N LEU A 282 -2.36 16.72 -6.56
CA LEU A 282 -2.76 18.12 -6.55
C LEU A 282 -1.58 19.07 -6.76
N ARG A 283 -0.34 18.59 -6.59
CA ARG A 283 0.88 19.39 -6.76
C ARG A 283 1.22 19.59 -8.23
N MET A 284 0.78 18.69 -9.11
CA MET A 284 1.01 18.85 -10.56
C MET A 284 0.25 20.05 -11.12
N ARG A 285 -0.93 20.35 -10.57
CA ARG A 285 -1.82 21.43 -11.02
C ARG A 285 -2.61 21.99 -9.83
N PRO A 286 -2.03 22.92 -9.05
CA PRO A 286 -2.77 23.56 -7.97
C PRO A 286 -3.98 24.35 -8.53
N PRO A 287 -5.02 24.59 -7.73
CA PRO A 287 -6.21 25.33 -8.17
C PRO A 287 -5.86 26.69 -8.78
N ALA A 288 -6.38 26.97 -9.97
CA ALA A 288 -6.03 28.18 -10.72
C ALA A 288 -6.46 29.47 -10.00
N SER A 289 -7.57 29.45 -9.28
CA SER A 289 -8.10 30.57 -8.48
C SER A 289 -8.88 30.05 -7.27
N VAL A 290 -9.18 30.95 -6.32
CA VAL A 290 -10.09 30.67 -5.20
C VAL A 290 -11.48 30.29 -5.72
N GLU A 291 -12.01 31.03 -6.70
CA GLU A 291 -13.30 30.75 -7.33
C GLU A 291 -13.35 29.35 -7.99
N TYR A 292 -12.27 28.95 -8.66
CA TYR A 292 -12.16 27.60 -9.21
C TYR A 292 -12.19 26.54 -8.10
N LEU A 293 -11.42 26.74 -7.04
CA LEU A 293 -11.40 25.82 -5.89
C LEU A 293 -12.79 25.73 -5.25
N GLN A 294 -13.46 26.85 -4.99
CA GLN A 294 -14.81 26.88 -4.44
C GLN A 294 -15.84 26.21 -5.35
N THR A 295 -15.70 26.34 -6.67
CA THR A 295 -16.57 25.63 -7.62
C THR A 295 -16.39 24.11 -7.50
N VAL A 296 -15.16 23.64 -7.37
CA VAL A 296 -14.86 22.20 -7.16
C VAL A 296 -15.42 21.72 -5.83
N LEU A 297 -15.17 22.46 -4.75
CA LEU A 297 -15.65 22.13 -3.39
C LEU A 297 -17.17 22.27 -3.28
N GLY A 298 -17.80 23.15 -4.05
CA GLY A 298 -19.25 23.28 -4.18
C GLY A 298 -19.91 22.15 -4.96
N GLY A 299 -19.17 21.10 -5.34
CA GLY A 299 -19.72 19.88 -5.92
C GLY A 299 -19.68 19.81 -7.44
N ALA A 300 -18.96 20.69 -8.14
CA ALA A 300 -18.82 20.61 -9.60
C ALA A 300 -18.25 19.26 -10.08
N LEU A 301 -17.52 18.55 -9.21
CA LEU A 301 -16.96 17.22 -9.47
C LEU A 301 -17.64 16.09 -8.68
N ALA A 302 -18.83 16.31 -8.08
CA ALA A 302 -19.55 15.31 -7.28
C ALA A 302 -19.86 14.04 -8.06
N ALA A 303 -20.26 14.17 -9.34
CA ALA A 303 -20.50 13.02 -10.21
C ALA A 303 -19.26 12.16 -10.50
N ARG A 304 -18.05 12.65 -10.16
CA ARG A 304 -16.77 11.95 -10.28
C ARG A 304 -16.21 11.49 -8.93
N GLY A 305 -16.99 11.61 -7.86
CA GLY A 305 -16.62 11.16 -6.50
C GLY A 305 -15.91 12.20 -5.64
N MET A 306 -15.73 13.45 -6.10
CA MET A 306 -15.23 14.53 -5.24
C MET A 306 -16.37 15.04 -4.34
N PRO A 307 -16.30 14.87 -3.00
CA PRO A 307 -17.38 15.30 -2.12
C PRO A 307 -17.54 16.83 -2.16
N ALA A 308 -18.79 17.27 -2.09
CA ALA A 308 -19.08 18.68 -1.87
C ALA A 308 -18.83 19.03 -0.39
N MET A 309 -18.26 20.20 -0.14
CA MET A 309 -18.03 20.74 1.19
C MET A 309 -18.14 22.26 1.16
N GLU A 310 -18.74 22.79 2.22
CA GLU A 310 -18.81 24.24 2.45
C GLU A 310 -17.47 24.73 2.99
N MET A 311 -16.94 25.79 2.41
CA MET A 311 -15.72 26.45 2.89
C MET A 311 -15.83 27.96 2.67
N THR A 312 -15.38 28.74 3.65
CA THR A 312 -15.33 30.21 3.54
C THR A 312 -14.31 30.65 2.49
N ASP A 313 -14.42 31.89 2.04
CA ASP A 313 -13.47 32.51 1.10
C ASP A 313 -12.04 32.48 1.67
N GLU A 314 -11.88 32.84 2.95
CA GLU A 314 -10.57 32.82 3.63
C GLU A 314 -10.02 31.40 3.75
N GLY A 315 -10.88 30.40 4.00
CA GLY A 315 -10.47 29.00 4.06
C GLY A 315 -10.04 28.47 2.70
N ALA A 316 -10.76 28.83 1.64
CA ALA A 316 -10.41 28.48 0.27
C ALA A 316 -9.10 29.15 -0.18
N GLU A 317 -8.86 30.39 0.22
CA GLU A 317 -7.59 31.08 -0.01
C GLU A 317 -6.42 30.38 0.70
N ALA A 318 -6.57 30.05 1.98
CA ALA A 318 -5.57 29.33 2.75
C ALA A 318 -5.28 27.93 2.15
N LEU A 319 -6.33 27.17 1.81
CA LEU A 319 -6.18 25.84 1.20
C LEU A 319 -5.48 25.92 -0.16
N ARG A 320 -5.82 26.91 -1.00
CA ARG A 320 -5.13 27.13 -2.26
C ARG A 320 -3.66 27.48 -2.03
N ALA A 321 -3.35 28.36 -1.07
CA ALA A 321 -1.97 28.70 -0.72
C ALA A 321 -1.17 27.46 -0.34
N TYR A 322 -1.71 26.59 0.50
CA TYR A 322 -1.08 25.31 0.83
C TYR A 322 -0.76 24.45 -0.41
N LEU A 323 -1.72 24.29 -1.33
CA LEU A 323 -1.52 23.50 -2.55
C LEU A 323 -0.48 24.12 -3.50
N VAL A 324 -0.42 25.45 -3.59
CA VAL A 324 0.61 26.16 -4.37
C VAL A 324 1.99 25.97 -3.74
N ASP A 325 2.10 26.04 -2.42
CA ASP A 325 3.36 25.79 -1.69
C ASP A 325 3.86 24.35 -1.92
N ARG A 326 2.98 23.35 -1.82
CA ARG A 326 3.31 21.95 -2.14
C ARG A 326 3.68 21.72 -3.61
N ALA A 327 3.12 22.51 -4.53
CA ALA A 327 3.52 22.47 -5.94
C ALA A 327 4.94 23.04 -6.15
N TRP A 328 5.30 24.12 -5.43
CA TRP A 328 6.67 24.64 -5.41
C TRP A 328 7.67 23.60 -4.87
N ASP A 329 7.35 22.96 -3.75
CA ASP A 329 8.21 21.91 -3.18
C ASP A 329 8.44 20.75 -4.15
N ALA A 330 7.39 20.32 -4.86
CA ALA A 330 7.50 19.26 -5.85
C ALA A 330 8.35 19.68 -7.07
N HIS A 331 8.20 20.93 -7.53
CA HIS A 331 9.01 21.48 -8.61
C HIS A 331 10.50 21.56 -8.23
N GLU A 332 10.81 22.12 -7.06
CA GLU A 332 12.19 22.26 -6.58
C GLU A 332 12.87 20.91 -6.35
N ALA A 333 12.14 19.93 -5.80
CA ALA A 333 12.64 18.57 -5.64
C ALA A 333 12.93 17.91 -7.00
N GLN A 334 12.10 18.17 -8.02
CA GLN A 334 12.33 17.68 -9.37
C GLN A 334 13.58 18.31 -10.01
N GLU A 335 13.77 19.63 -9.88
CA GLU A 335 14.95 20.33 -10.39
C GLU A 335 16.24 19.85 -9.69
N ALA A 336 16.18 19.62 -8.39
CA ALA A 336 17.31 19.08 -7.64
C ALA A 336 17.70 17.66 -8.09
N ALA A 337 16.72 16.83 -8.46
CA ALA A 337 16.95 15.48 -8.95
C ALA A 337 17.43 15.41 -10.41
N SER A 338 17.10 16.42 -11.24
CA SER A 338 17.54 16.50 -12.65
C SER A 338 18.90 17.18 -12.83
N GLY A 339 19.37 17.92 -11.82
CA GLY A 339 20.67 18.59 -11.79
C GLY A 339 21.87 17.74 -11.33
N GLN A 340 21.69 16.44 -11.09
CA GLN A 340 22.75 15.45 -10.85
C GLN A 340 22.96 14.55 -12.07
#